data_AF-A0AAQ3RBA7-F1
#
_entry.id   AF-A0AAQ3RBA7-F1
#
_cell.length_a   1.000
_cell.length_b   1.000
_cell.length_c   1.000
_cell.angle_alpha   90.00
_cell.angle_beta   90.00
_cell.angle_gamma   90.00
#
_symmetry.space_group_name_H-M   'P 1'
#
loop_
_entity.id
_entity.type
_entity.pdbx_description
1 polymer ?
#
loop_
_entity_poly.entity_id
_entity_poly.type
_entity_poly.pdbx_seq_one_letter_code
_entity_poly.pdbx_strand_id
1 'polypeptide(L)'
;MVLTIHVDPFTINCRKVVAGLDMMGTDYKVEKLSYFTDLKKPEFLKINPMGTIPAATDGGLTITESNAILMYAADLSGEKGAVAYPKDLKIRANVNRWLLWESCSWFPTCYNFLVQHAFVPKPDAAIIEAETVKFHKMAAILDQQLGKTKFLVGDNPTIADIAVMAPIHVHPMMNLPYEKYKNLQRWIADIEAIPAWKKSGEVVTATFNAIQEGQYVRSELNYTKDKGDQLTEIYFYEDEHATNVNPPGDDPKEVAIHDGWSRKDEFSEDVHGFSFHEFKSTYPQDAWADDARVQKQFYPEVVEFLKKTIGAKRVLVFDHTIRTKANEAKKLTDEKATSQRAPVRLVHCDYTAESGPLRVKQLLPDEADTLLASRVAFINVWKPLAKVEELPLTMCDVTSSPPEDFFKLFLRYRDRTGENYLMRYSDAHKWYYFPNMTPDQCILLKTYESDETKARFVGHTAFADPTSKPDAPTRESIEIRTIAFF
;
A
#
# COMPACT_ATOMS: atom_id res chain seq x y z
N MET A 1 -4.97 7.41 45.57
CA MET A 1 -5.22 7.81 44.17
C MET A 1 -4.46 6.83 43.30
N VAL A 2 -4.91 6.60 42.08
CA VAL A 2 -4.30 5.63 41.15
C VAL A 2 -3.60 6.41 40.06
N LEU A 3 -2.35 6.04 39.74
CA LEU A 3 -1.57 6.63 38.66
C LEU A 3 -2.37 6.63 37.37
N THR A 4 -2.53 7.78 36.72
CA THR A 4 -3.19 7.89 35.42
C THR A 4 -2.16 8.22 34.36
N ILE A 5 -2.11 7.45 33.27
CA ILE A 5 -1.21 7.69 32.15
C ILE A 5 -1.99 8.20 30.94
N HIS A 6 -1.49 9.27 30.32
CA HIS A 6 -2.03 9.86 29.10
C HIS A 6 -1.18 9.38 27.92
N VAL A 7 -1.74 8.50 27.10
CA VAL A 7 -0.96 7.71 26.13
C VAL A 7 -1.72 7.48 24.83
N ASP A 8 -0.95 7.35 23.75
CA ASP A 8 -1.36 6.64 22.55
C ASP A 8 -0.47 5.38 22.43
N PRO A 9 -0.94 4.19 22.85
CA PRO A 9 -0.09 3.04 23.14
C PRO A 9 0.75 2.51 21.98
N PHE A 10 0.41 2.83 20.72
CA PHE A 10 1.19 2.40 19.57
C PHE A 10 2.51 3.19 19.42
N THR A 11 2.61 4.37 20.02
CA THR A 11 3.83 5.19 19.94
C THR A 11 4.94 4.60 20.82
N ILE A 12 6.19 4.73 20.38
CA ILE A 12 7.38 4.11 21.01
C ILE A 12 7.42 4.34 22.53
N ASN A 13 7.38 5.60 22.95
CA ASN A 13 7.54 5.97 24.36
C ASN A 13 6.30 5.62 25.19
N CYS A 14 5.11 5.56 24.60
CA CYS A 14 3.91 5.09 25.29
C CYS A 14 3.94 3.58 25.48
N ARG A 15 4.31 2.81 24.44
CA ARG A 15 4.53 1.35 24.54
C ARG A 15 5.52 1.03 25.66
N LYS A 16 6.64 1.78 25.72
CA LYS A 16 7.64 1.69 26.78
C LYS A 16 7.02 1.80 28.19
N VAL A 17 6.20 2.83 28.41
CA VAL A 17 5.52 3.04 29.71
C VAL A 17 4.52 1.93 29.99
N VAL A 18 3.62 1.62 29.05
CA VAL A 18 2.59 0.58 29.24
C VAL A 18 3.22 -0.78 29.54
N ALA A 19 4.23 -1.20 28.76
CA ALA A 19 4.93 -2.46 28.96
C ALA A 19 5.67 -2.50 30.30
N GLY A 20 6.32 -1.40 30.70
CA GLY A 20 7.04 -1.33 31.97
C GLY A 20 6.11 -1.38 33.19
N LEU A 21 4.99 -0.65 33.16
CA LEU A 21 3.98 -0.67 34.23
C LEU A 21 3.34 -2.07 34.34
N ASP A 22 2.98 -2.69 33.21
CA ASP A 22 2.45 -4.06 33.19
C ASP A 22 3.47 -5.08 33.70
N MET A 23 4.76 -4.93 33.35
CA MET A 23 5.83 -5.82 33.83
C MET A 23 6.00 -5.74 35.36
N MET A 24 5.81 -4.56 35.95
CA MET A 24 5.91 -4.34 37.39
C MET A 24 4.61 -4.66 38.14
N GLY A 25 3.51 -4.90 37.43
CA GLY A 25 2.18 -5.05 38.02
C GLY A 25 1.73 -3.79 38.76
N THR A 26 2.09 -2.61 38.23
CA THR A 26 1.64 -1.31 38.74
C THR A 26 0.15 -1.12 38.47
N ASP A 27 -0.61 -0.64 39.45
CA ASP A 27 -2.01 -0.25 39.22
C ASP A 27 -2.06 1.13 38.57
N TYR A 28 -2.66 1.23 37.39
CA TYR A 28 -2.82 2.49 36.67
C TYR A 28 -4.13 2.57 35.88
N LYS A 29 -4.53 3.80 35.53
CA LYS A 29 -5.60 4.10 34.59
C LYS A 29 -5.02 4.63 33.28
N VAL A 30 -5.65 4.29 32.17
CA VAL A 30 -5.30 4.81 30.84
C VAL A 30 -6.27 5.89 30.43
N GLU A 31 -5.76 7.08 30.15
CA GLU A 31 -6.43 8.08 29.34
C GLU A 31 -5.86 8.00 27.93
N LYS A 32 -6.65 7.46 27.01
CA LYS A 32 -6.24 7.33 25.61
C LYS A 32 -6.30 8.68 24.92
N LEU A 33 -5.20 9.07 24.31
CA LEU A 33 -5.09 10.23 23.42
C LEU A 33 -4.77 9.75 22.01
N SER A 34 -5.15 10.54 21.01
CA SER A 34 -4.69 10.42 19.63
C SER A 34 -3.40 11.22 19.46
N TYR A 35 -2.33 10.54 19.03
CA TYR A 35 -1.07 11.16 18.65
C TYR A 35 -1.25 12.22 17.56
N PHE A 36 -2.21 12.01 16.65
CA PHE A 36 -2.42 12.87 15.49
C PHE A 36 -3.23 14.14 15.79
N THR A 37 -4.14 14.11 16.77
CA THR A 37 -5.14 15.18 16.94
C THR A 37 -5.18 15.83 18.32
N ASP A 38 -4.71 15.16 19.37
CA ASP A 38 -5.00 15.61 20.74
C ASP A 38 -3.84 16.38 21.38
N LEU A 39 -2.61 16.17 20.91
CA LEU A 39 -1.40 16.65 21.58
C LEU A 39 -1.25 18.18 21.66
N LYS A 40 -1.98 18.91 20.82
CA LYS A 40 -1.95 20.39 20.77
C LYS A 40 -3.20 21.03 21.39
N LYS A 41 -4.14 20.23 21.91
CA LYS A 41 -5.35 20.77 22.50
C LYS A 41 -5.04 21.45 23.85
N PRO A 42 -5.70 22.59 24.18
CA PRO A 42 -5.41 23.34 25.40
C PRO A 42 -5.52 22.52 26.69
N GLU A 43 -6.44 21.55 26.75
CA GLU A 43 -6.59 20.64 27.89
C GLU A 43 -5.37 19.76 28.13
N PHE A 44 -4.76 19.22 27.06
CA PHE A 44 -3.58 18.38 27.20
C PHE A 44 -2.31 19.21 27.43
N LEU A 45 -2.21 20.39 26.82
CA LEU A 45 -1.08 21.29 27.04
C LEU A 45 -0.96 21.79 28.50
N LYS A 46 -2.06 21.76 29.27
CA LYS A 46 -2.01 22.00 30.73
C LYS A 46 -1.32 20.86 31.49
N ILE A 47 -1.33 19.65 30.95
CA ILE A 47 -0.67 18.46 31.52
C ILE A 47 0.78 18.41 31.03
N ASN A 48 1.00 18.48 29.72
CA ASN A 48 2.34 18.51 29.14
C ASN A 48 2.49 19.69 28.17
N PRO A 49 3.14 20.79 28.59
CA PRO A 49 3.37 21.97 27.75
C PRO A 49 4.19 21.71 26.48
N MET A 50 4.98 20.63 26.44
CA MET A 50 5.72 20.21 25.24
C MET A 50 4.80 19.64 24.16
N GLY A 51 3.56 19.26 24.52
CA GLY A 51 2.62 18.60 23.62
C GLY A 51 3.18 17.29 23.10
N THR A 52 3.76 16.48 23.99
CA THR A 52 4.31 15.14 23.73
C THR A 52 3.65 14.11 24.65
N ILE A 53 3.69 12.85 24.26
CA ILE A 53 3.24 11.71 25.06
C ILE A 53 4.38 10.69 25.19
N PRO A 54 4.43 9.92 26.29
CA PRO A 54 3.46 9.83 27.38
C PRO A 54 3.57 10.97 28.41
N ALA A 55 2.50 11.17 29.17
CA ALA A 55 2.49 11.93 30.43
C ALA A 55 1.75 11.13 31.50
N ALA A 56 1.95 11.45 32.78
CA ALA A 56 1.23 10.80 33.88
C ALA A 56 0.83 11.79 34.97
N THR A 57 -0.26 11.47 35.69
CA THR A 57 -0.75 12.22 36.84
C THR A 57 -1.00 11.28 38.03
N ASP A 58 -0.62 11.71 39.24
CA ASP A 58 -0.99 11.05 40.49
C ASP A 58 -1.31 12.11 41.55
N GLY A 59 -2.61 12.32 41.79
CA GLY A 59 -3.10 13.41 42.63
C GLY A 59 -2.66 14.78 42.12
N GLY A 60 -1.85 15.50 42.90
CA GLY A 60 -1.33 16.82 42.53
C GLY A 60 -0.02 16.78 41.72
N LEU A 61 0.54 15.60 41.46
CA LEU A 61 1.79 15.44 40.73
C LEU A 61 1.52 15.18 39.25
N THR A 62 2.18 15.93 38.38
CA THR A 62 2.26 15.68 36.94
C THR A 62 3.69 15.30 36.57
N ILE A 63 3.84 14.21 35.84
CA ILE A 63 5.13 13.67 35.40
C ILE A 63 5.15 13.61 33.88
N THR A 64 6.13 14.26 33.28
CA THR A 64 6.49 14.12 31.88
C THR A 64 7.78 13.31 31.77
N GLU A 65 8.14 12.90 30.55
CA GLU A 65 9.25 11.97 30.26
C GLU A 65 8.97 10.52 30.63
N SER A 66 8.96 9.67 29.61
CA SER A 66 8.66 8.23 29.73
C SER A 66 9.55 7.48 30.73
N ASN A 67 10.85 7.77 30.77
CA ASN A 67 11.77 7.13 31.71
C ASN A 67 11.53 7.59 33.16
N ALA A 68 11.15 8.85 33.38
CA ALA A 68 10.78 9.35 34.70
C ALA A 68 9.48 8.71 35.21
N ILE A 69 8.50 8.52 34.32
CA ILE A 69 7.25 7.78 34.63
C ILE A 69 7.56 6.35 35.05
N LEU A 70 8.45 5.64 34.33
CA LEU A 70 8.87 4.28 34.71
C LEU A 70 9.56 4.24 36.08
N MET A 71 10.50 5.16 36.35
CA MET A 71 11.18 5.23 37.64
C MET A 71 10.20 5.49 38.80
N TYR A 72 9.26 6.41 38.60
CA TYR A 72 8.23 6.74 39.58
C TYR A 72 7.30 5.55 39.83
N ALA A 73 6.78 4.92 38.77
CA ALA A 73 5.91 3.75 38.87
C ALA A 73 6.59 2.58 39.56
N ALA A 74 7.89 2.36 39.31
CA ALA A 74 8.67 1.33 39.99
C ALA A 74 8.78 1.60 41.49
N ASP A 75 9.09 2.83 41.88
CA ASP A 75 9.19 3.21 43.29
C ASP A 75 7.81 3.20 43.99
N LEU A 76 6.73 3.54 43.27
CA LEU A 76 5.35 3.46 43.74
C LEU A 76 4.89 2.01 43.98
N SER A 77 5.38 1.06 43.18
CA SER A 77 4.96 -0.36 43.22
C SER A 77 5.62 -1.18 44.34
N GLY A 78 6.38 -0.54 45.24
CA GLY A 78 7.00 -1.18 46.40
C GLY A 78 7.90 -2.35 46.02
N GLU A 79 7.74 -3.49 46.69
CA GLU A 79 8.56 -4.70 46.45
C GLU A 79 8.44 -5.22 45.02
N LYS A 80 7.28 -5.08 44.37
CA LYS A 80 7.08 -5.52 42.98
C LYS A 80 7.96 -4.73 42.02
N GLY A 81 8.04 -3.41 42.21
CA GLY A 81 8.88 -2.54 41.40
C GLY A 81 10.36 -2.58 41.78
N ALA A 82 10.72 -3.02 42.99
CA ALA A 82 12.10 -3.10 43.44
C ALA A 82 12.96 -4.09 42.64
N VAL A 83 12.35 -5.11 42.00
CA VAL A 83 13.07 -6.00 41.07
C VAL A 83 13.41 -5.27 39.77
N ALA A 84 12.48 -4.50 39.23
CA ALA A 84 12.63 -3.77 37.97
C ALA A 84 13.43 -2.46 38.12
N TYR A 85 13.50 -1.89 39.32
CA TYR A 85 14.30 -0.71 39.65
C TYR A 85 14.92 -0.83 41.06
N PRO A 86 16.02 -1.60 41.21
CA PRO A 86 16.62 -1.90 42.51
C PRO A 86 17.00 -0.67 43.33
N LYS A 87 16.90 -0.75 44.66
CA LYS A 87 17.25 0.32 45.59
C LYS A 87 18.75 0.40 45.89
N ASP A 88 19.50 -0.66 45.61
CA ASP A 88 20.97 -0.64 45.70
C ASP A 88 21.53 0.48 44.82
N LEU A 89 22.36 1.35 45.42
CA LEU A 89 22.81 2.57 44.77
C LEU A 89 23.62 2.30 43.50
N LYS A 90 24.42 1.23 43.46
CA LYS A 90 25.29 0.92 42.32
C LYS A 90 24.48 0.33 41.18
N ILE A 91 23.56 -0.59 41.48
CA ILE A 91 22.67 -1.17 40.48
C ILE A 91 21.75 -0.08 39.92
N ARG A 92 21.15 0.75 40.78
CA ARG A 92 20.29 1.87 40.39
C ARG A 92 21.02 2.88 39.51
N ALA A 93 22.26 3.22 39.83
CA ALA A 93 23.07 4.10 38.99
C ALA A 93 23.29 3.51 37.59
N ASN A 94 23.48 2.20 37.47
CA ASN A 94 23.63 1.54 36.17
C ASN A 94 22.31 1.48 35.38
N VAL A 95 21.17 1.25 36.04
CA VAL A 95 19.84 1.38 35.42
C VAL A 95 19.64 2.79 34.87
N ASN A 96 19.90 3.80 35.70
CA ASN A 96 19.75 5.20 35.30
C ASN A 96 20.67 5.58 34.13
N ARG A 97 21.91 5.07 34.12
CA ARG A 97 22.82 5.26 32.98
C ARG A 97 22.22 4.73 31.69
N TRP A 98 21.61 3.55 31.68
CA TRP A 98 20.97 2.99 30.49
C TRP A 98 19.72 3.76 30.07
N LEU A 99 18.90 4.21 31.02
CA LEU A 99 17.73 5.06 30.74
C LEU A 99 18.15 6.37 30.06
N LEU A 100 19.18 7.04 30.60
CA LEU A 100 19.68 8.30 30.02
C LEU A 100 20.38 8.06 28.67
N TRP A 101 21.15 6.98 28.54
CA TRP A 101 21.80 6.61 27.29
C TRP A 101 20.77 6.27 26.20
N GLU A 102 19.66 5.61 26.57
CA GLU A 102 18.56 5.36 25.65
C GLU A 102 18.03 6.68 25.08
N SER A 103 17.66 7.61 25.96
CA SER A 103 17.03 8.87 25.53
C SER A 103 17.98 9.77 24.73
N CYS A 104 19.26 9.84 25.11
CA CYS A 104 20.22 10.76 24.51
C CYS A 104 20.95 10.21 23.29
N SER A 105 21.00 8.89 23.09
CA SER A 105 21.85 8.29 22.05
C SER A 105 21.12 7.22 21.25
N TRP A 106 20.52 6.23 21.92
CA TRP A 106 19.91 5.09 21.22
C TRP A 106 18.62 5.45 20.50
N PHE A 107 17.72 6.16 21.17
CA PHE A 107 16.41 6.53 20.64
C PHE A 107 16.54 7.38 19.36
N PRO A 108 17.32 8.49 19.33
CA PRO A 108 17.38 9.33 18.13
C PRO A 108 17.88 8.57 16.89
N THR A 109 18.84 7.67 17.05
CA THR A 109 19.35 6.88 15.93
C THR A 109 18.37 5.81 15.48
N CYS A 110 17.77 5.04 16.39
CA CYS A 110 16.81 4.01 16.00
C CYS A 110 15.54 4.62 15.40
N TYR A 111 15.10 5.78 15.90
CA TYR A 111 13.92 6.48 15.40
C TYR A 111 14.05 6.85 13.91
N ASN A 112 15.24 7.24 13.46
CA ASN A 112 15.45 7.55 12.05
C ASN A 112 15.25 6.32 11.14
N PHE A 113 15.66 5.12 11.56
CA PHE A 113 15.37 3.89 10.81
C PHE A 113 13.87 3.64 10.71
N LEU A 114 13.13 3.81 11.81
CA LEU A 114 11.67 3.68 11.79
C LEU A 114 11.03 4.67 10.81
N VAL A 115 11.40 5.94 10.89
CA VAL A 115 10.85 6.97 9.98
C VAL A 115 11.16 6.62 8.53
N GLN A 116 12.41 6.32 8.22
CA GLN A 116 12.84 6.06 6.85
C GLN A 116 12.20 4.80 6.27
N HIS A 117 12.10 3.71 7.04
CA HIS A 117 11.60 2.43 6.51
C HIS A 117 10.09 2.21 6.67
N ALA A 118 9.43 2.86 7.63
CA ALA A 118 8.00 2.63 7.90
C ALA A 118 7.08 3.80 7.52
N PHE A 119 7.60 5.02 7.37
CA PHE A 119 6.77 6.21 7.19
C PHE A 119 7.14 7.09 5.99
N VAL A 120 8.34 6.94 5.43
CA VAL A 120 8.76 7.67 4.22
C VAL A 120 8.59 6.76 2.99
N PRO A 121 7.82 7.17 1.96
CA PRO A 121 7.58 6.33 0.77
C PRO A 121 8.87 5.95 0.02
N LYS A 122 9.86 6.83 0.03
CA LYS A 122 11.19 6.58 -0.52
C LYS A 122 12.26 6.92 0.51
N PRO A 123 12.85 5.91 1.19
CA PRO A 123 13.86 6.14 2.20
C PRO A 123 15.07 6.91 1.63
N ASP A 124 15.60 7.86 2.40
CA ASP A 124 16.81 8.59 2.06
C ASP A 124 18.05 7.76 2.42
N ALA A 125 18.75 7.28 1.40
CA ALA A 125 19.94 6.45 1.55
C ALA A 125 21.06 7.14 2.34
N ALA A 126 21.22 8.47 2.22
CA ALA A 126 22.28 9.19 2.93
C ALA A 126 21.98 9.28 4.43
N ILE A 127 20.71 9.44 4.81
CA ILE A 127 20.29 9.39 6.21
C ILE A 127 20.51 7.98 6.77
N ILE A 128 20.10 6.94 6.05
CA ILE A 128 20.26 5.55 6.48
C ILE A 128 21.74 5.21 6.66
N GLU A 129 22.61 5.59 5.71
CA GLU A 129 24.05 5.32 5.80
C GLU A 129 24.68 6.01 7.01
N ALA A 130 24.37 7.30 7.23
CA ALA A 130 24.87 8.05 8.38
C ALA A 130 24.40 7.45 9.72
N GLU A 131 23.13 7.04 9.80
CA GLU A 131 22.58 6.42 11.01
C GLU A 131 23.06 4.98 11.20
N THR A 132 23.40 4.25 10.13
CA THR A 132 24.00 2.90 10.20
C THR A 132 25.34 2.91 10.93
N VAL A 133 26.18 3.92 10.68
CA VAL A 133 27.45 4.09 11.41
C VAL A 133 27.21 4.31 12.90
N LYS A 134 26.26 5.19 13.26
CA LYS A 134 25.89 5.46 14.66
C LYS A 134 25.30 4.23 15.33
N PHE A 135 24.40 3.53 14.63
CA PHE A 135 23.74 2.32 15.10
C PHE A 135 24.78 1.25 15.44
N HIS A 136 25.71 0.95 14.53
CA HIS A 136 26.73 -0.06 14.78
C HIS A 136 27.62 0.25 16.00
N LYS A 137 27.95 1.54 16.24
CA LYS A 137 28.68 1.96 17.44
C LYS A 137 27.91 1.62 18.72
N MET A 138 26.61 1.88 18.73
CA MET A 138 25.75 1.65 19.90
C MET A 138 25.37 0.18 20.09
N ALA A 139 25.04 -0.52 19.00
CA ALA A 139 24.76 -1.95 19.01
C ALA A 139 25.97 -2.75 19.50
N ALA A 140 27.20 -2.33 19.18
CA ALA A 140 28.41 -2.96 19.72
C ALA A 140 28.53 -2.78 21.24
N ILE A 141 28.17 -1.60 21.79
CA ILE A 141 28.16 -1.34 23.23
C ILE A 141 27.12 -2.22 23.93
N LEU A 142 25.92 -2.35 23.34
CA LEU A 142 24.86 -3.22 23.86
C LEU A 142 25.29 -4.68 23.82
N ASP A 143 25.76 -5.18 22.67
CA ASP A 143 26.19 -6.56 22.50
C ASP A 143 27.31 -6.94 23.48
N GLN A 144 28.30 -6.04 23.67
CA GLN A 144 29.38 -6.26 24.63
C GLN A 144 28.86 -6.34 26.07
N GLN A 145 27.92 -5.47 26.48
CA GLN A 145 27.32 -5.56 27.80
C GLN A 145 26.53 -6.86 27.96
N LEU A 146 25.71 -7.18 26.98
CA LEU A 146 24.84 -8.35 26.95
C LEU A 146 25.63 -9.67 26.83
N GLY A 147 26.92 -9.60 26.49
CA GLY A 147 27.84 -10.74 26.61
C GLY A 147 28.29 -11.02 28.05
N LYS A 148 28.11 -10.07 28.97
CA LYS A 148 28.52 -10.19 30.40
C LYS A 148 27.36 -10.58 31.31
N THR A 149 26.16 -10.13 30.99
CA THR A 149 24.94 -10.33 31.79
C THR A 149 23.78 -10.68 30.88
N LYS A 150 22.79 -11.43 31.40
CA LYS A 150 21.61 -11.84 30.62
C LYS A 150 20.80 -10.63 30.15
N PHE A 151 20.57 -9.68 31.05
CA PHE A 151 19.92 -8.39 30.81
C PHE A 151 20.90 -7.24 31.07
N LEU A 152 20.49 -6.00 30.83
CA LEU A 152 21.40 -4.85 30.85
C LEU A 152 22.11 -4.58 32.19
N VAL A 153 21.52 -5.03 33.30
CA VAL A 153 22.03 -4.78 34.65
C VAL A 153 22.11 -6.03 35.54
N GLY A 154 21.93 -7.23 34.98
CA GLY A 154 22.01 -8.49 35.74
C GLY A 154 21.22 -9.63 35.09
N ASP A 155 20.69 -10.52 35.94
CA ASP A 155 20.00 -11.74 35.50
C ASP A 155 18.48 -11.58 35.35
N ASN A 156 17.93 -10.47 35.85
CA ASN A 156 16.50 -10.13 35.74
C ASN A 156 16.31 -8.88 34.88
N PRO A 157 15.21 -8.79 34.10
CA PRO A 157 14.89 -7.60 33.33
C PRO A 157 14.54 -6.43 34.24
N THR A 158 14.95 -5.23 33.82
CA THR A 158 14.66 -3.98 34.53
C THR A 158 13.95 -2.98 33.63
N ILE A 159 13.53 -1.85 34.17
CA ILE A 159 13.00 -0.74 33.36
C ILE A 159 14.00 -0.24 32.31
N ALA A 160 15.31 -0.45 32.50
CA ALA A 160 16.32 -0.16 31.48
C ALA A 160 16.15 -1.05 30.24
N ASP A 161 15.84 -2.33 30.41
CA ASP A 161 15.68 -3.26 29.30
C ASP A 161 14.45 -2.90 28.46
N ILE A 162 13.32 -2.64 29.12
CA ILE A 162 12.09 -2.16 28.47
C ILE A 162 12.35 -0.83 27.75
N ALA A 163 13.13 0.07 28.36
CA ALA A 163 13.43 1.35 27.75
C ALA A 163 14.28 1.22 26.50
N VAL A 164 15.38 0.46 26.56
CA VAL A 164 16.31 0.26 25.44
C VAL A 164 15.67 -0.56 24.31
N MET A 165 14.71 -1.44 24.61
CA MET A 165 14.00 -2.21 23.59
C MET A 165 12.98 -1.35 22.82
N ALA A 166 12.43 -0.31 23.45
CA ALA A 166 11.35 0.47 22.84
C ALA A 166 11.70 1.16 21.51
N PRO A 167 12.87 1.79 21.33
CA PRO A 167 13.25 2.35 20.04
C PRO A 167 13.37 1.33 18.90
N ILE A 168 13.48 0.04 19.21
CA ILE A 168 13.60 -1.05 18.23
C ILE A 168 12.41 -2.02 18.29
N HIS A 169 11.26 -1.58 18.81
CA HIS A 169 10.13 -2.45 19.12
C HIS A 169 9.42 -3.09 17.90
N VAL A 170 9.68 -2.56 16.71
CA VAL A 170 9.27 -3.11 15.39
C VAL A 170 10.50 -3.35 14.51
N HIS A 171 11.58 -3.84 15.11
CA HIS A 171 12.86 -4.08 14.44
C HIS A 171 12.77 -4.81 13.07
N PRO A 172 11.84 -5.76 12.81
CA PRO A 172 11.74 -6.37 11.48
C PRO A 172 11.30 -5.38 10.39
N MET A 173 10.41 -4.43 10.74
CA MET A 173 9.94 -3.38 9.84
C MET A 173 10.97 -2.26 9.66
N MET A 174 11.86 -2.08 10.63
CA MET A 174 12.85 -1.01 10.64
C MET A 174 14.13 -1.33 9.86
N ASN A 175 14.30 -2.59 9.40
CA ASN A 175 15.49 -3.06 8.69
C ASN A 175 16.81 -2.69 9.41
N LEU A 176 16.83 -2.89 10.74
CA LEU A 176 17.99 -2.51 11.57
C LEU A 176 19.16 -3.48 11.35
N PRO A 177 20.40 -2.99 11.15
CA PRO A 177 21.55 -3.83 10.78
C PRO A 177 22.21 -4.48 12.02
N TYR A 178 21.50 -5.40 12.69
CA TYR A 178 21.97 -6.02 13.93
C TYR A 178 22.34 -7.51 13.83
N GLU A 179 22.37 -8.09 12.63
CA GLU A 179 22.52 -9.54 12.37
C GLU A 179 23.81 -10.13 12.95
N LYS A 180 24.88 -9.33 13.04
CA LYS A 180 26.18 -9.76 13.58
C LYS A 180 26.26 -9.75 15.11
N TYR A 181 25.31 -9.14 15.80
CA TYR A 181 25.32 -8.94 17.25
C TYR A 181 24.50 -10.02 17.96
N LYS A 182 25.12 -11.18 18.20
CA LYS A 182 24.45 -12.37 18.73
C LYS A 182 23.84 -12.17 20.12
N ASN A 183 24.48 -11.38 20.99
CA ASN A 183 23.97 -11.11 22.33
C ASN A 183 22.78 -10.16 22.27
N LEU A 184 22.80 -9.18 21.36
CA LEU A 184 21.66 -8.31 21.10
C LEU A 184 20.46 -9.11 20.55
N GLN A 185 20.68 -10.00 19.59
CA GLN A 185 19.64 -10.88 19.04
C GLN A 185 18.99 -11.76 20.12
N ARG A 186 19.80 -12.41 20.96
CA ARG A 186 19.29 -13.21 22.09
C ARG A 186 18.48 -12.33 23.04
N TRP A 187 19.00 -11.17 23.42
CA TRP A 187 18.31 -10.26 24.34
C TRP A 187 16.99 -9.75 23.74
N ILE A 188 16.92 -9.45 22.44
CA ILE A 188 15.65 -9.11 21.76
C ILE A 188 14.63 -10.23 21.96
N ALA A 189 15.01 -11.48 21.68
CA ALA A 189 14.12 -12.63 21.86
C ALA A 189 13.69 -12.82 23.33
N ASP A 190 14.60 -12.63 24.28
CA ASP A 190 14.30 -12.70 25.72
C ASP A 190 13.29 -11.62 26.15
N ILE A 191 13.39 -10.39 25.63
CA ILE A 191 12.43 -9.31 25.92
C ILE A 191 11.10 -9.54 25.20
N GLU A 192 11.10 -10.03 23.97
CA GLU A 192 9.88 -10.38 23.23
C GLU A 192 9.05 -11.48 23.91
N ALA A 193 9.70 -12.36 24.67
CA ALA A 193 9.05 -13.38 25.48
C ALA A 193 8.38 -12.84 26.76
N ILE A 194 8.64 -11.60 27.17
CA ILE A 194 8.01 -10.99 28.35
C ILE A 194 6.53 -10.74 28.07
N PRO A 195 5.58 -11.28 28.89
CA PRO A 195 4.14 -11.16 28.63
C PRO A 195 3.65 -9.71 28.47
N ALA A 196 4.14 -8.80 29.31
CA ALA A 196 3.82 -7.37 29.22
C ALA A 196 4.30 -6.73 27.90
N TRP A 197 5.46 -7.15 27.39
CA TRP A 197 5.98 -6.69 26.11
C TRP A 197 5.18 -7.22 24.92
N LYS A 198 4.80 -8.49 24.97
CA LYS A 198 3.96 -9.13 23.95
C LYS A 198 2.59 -8.48 23.87
N LYS A 199 1.90 -8.33 25.00
CA LYS A 199 0.58 -7.69 25.09
C LYS A 199 0.58 -6.26 24.53
N SER A 200 1.58 -5.45 24.89
CA SER A 200 1.70 -4.09 24.35
C SER A 200 2.04 -4.09 22.85
N GLY A 201 2.75 -5.10 22.35
CA GLY A 201 3.03 -5.29 20.93
C GLY A 201 1.79 -5.59 20.09
N GLU A 202 0.83 -6.34 20.61
CA GLU A 202 -0.44 -6.63 19.91
C GLU A 202 -1.23 -5.35 19.59
N VAL A 203 -1.23 -4.37 20.50
CA VAL A 203 -1.86 -3.06 20.28
C VAL A 203 -1.14 -2.25 19.18
N VAL A 204 0.18 -2.33 19.14
CA VAL A 204 1.00 -1.67 18.11
C VAL A 204 0.68 -2.29 16.74
N THR A 205 0.75 -3.62 16.63
CA THR A 205 0.42 -4.34 15.39
C THR A 205 -1.00 -4.03 14.90
N ALA A 206 -1.99 -4.08 15.79
CA ALA A 206 -3.37 -3.76 15.43
C ALA A 206 -3.52 -2.32 14.92
N THR A 207 -2.78 -1.36 15.49
CA THR A 207 -2.84 0.03 15.05
C THR A 207 -2.11 0.26 13.72
N PHE A 208 -0.95 -0.36 13.50
CA PHE A 208 -0.28 -0.30 12.19
C PHE A 208 -1.16 -0.91 11.09
N ASN A 209 -1.78 -2.06 11.37
CA ASN A 209 -2.75 -2.66 10.45
C ASN A 209 -3.93 -1.73 10.21
N ALA A 210 -4.52 -1.12 11.26
CA ALA A 210 -5.61 -0.17 11.11
C ALA A 210 -5.24 1.09 10.33
N ILE A 211 -4.00 1.59 10.45
CA ILE A 211 -3.50 2.72 9.65
C ILE A 211 -3.37 2.33 8.17
N GLN A 212 -2.91 1.10 7.88
CA GLN A 212 -2.87 0.57 6.52
C GLN A 212 -4.28 0.28 5.97
N GLU A 213 -5.19 -0.23 6.80
CA GLU A 213 -6.61 -0.42 6.49
C GLU A 213 -7.33 0.92 6.29
N GLY A 214 -6.89 2.00 6.93
CA GLY A 214 -7.41 3.35 6.70
C GLY A 214 -7.11 3.95 5.32
N GLN A 215 -6.36 3.25 4.46
CA GLN A 215 -6.02 3.66 3.09
C GLN A 215 -6.88 3.00 2.01
N TYR A 216 -8.00 2.34 2.34
CA TYR A 216 -8.93 1.84 1.32
C TYR A 216 -10.29 2.53 1.39
N VAL A 217 -10.98 2.54 0.26
CA VAL A 217 -12.41 2.84 0.17
C VAL A 217 -13.18 1.55 -0.05
N ARG A 218 -14.44 1.49 0.42
CA ARG A 218 -15.36 0.39 0.09
C ARG A 218 -16.28 0.86 -1.03
N SER A 219 -16.31 0.13 -2.13
CA SER A 219 -17.20 0.42 -3.24
C SER A 219 -17.63 -0.84 -3.96
N GLU A 220 -18.73 -0.75 -4.68
CA GLU A 220 -19.27 -1.83 -5.49
C GLU A 220 -18.51 -1.96 -6.81
N LEU A 221 -17.97 -3.16 -7.05
CA LEU A 221 -17.46 -3.60 -8.35
C LEU A 221 -18.40 -4.63 -8.96
N ASN A 222 -18.67 -4.50 -10.25
CA ASN A 222 -19.58 -5.40 -10.96
C ASN A 222 -18.81 -6.60 -11.53
N TYR A 223 -18.74 -7.68 -10.75
CA TYR A 223 -18.29 -8.98 -11.22
C TYR A 223 -19.39 -9.67 -12.04
N THR A 224 -19.06 -10.81 -12.64
CA THR A 224 -20.04 -11.62 -13.38
C THR A 224 -20.07 -13.04 -12.83
N LYS A 225 -21.28 -13.60 -12.65
CA LYS A 225 -21.42 -15.01 -12.32
C LYS A 225 -21.09 -15.85 -13.53
N ASP A 226 -20.10 -16.72 -13.37
CA ASP A 226 -19.91 -17.81 -14.31
C ASP A 226 -21.03 -18.85 -14.11
N LYS A 227 -21.86 -19.02 -15.15
CA LYS A 227 -22.99 -19.96 -15.16
C LYS A 227 -22.60 -21.31 -15.78
N GLY A 228 -21.31 -21.56 -15.99
CA GLY A 228 -20.78 -22.81 -16.52
C GLY A 228 -21.13 -22.98 -17.99
N ASP A 229 -22.17 -23.77 -18.27
CA ASP A 229 -22.54 -24.16 -19.64
C ASP A 229 -23.21 -23.02 -20.45
N GLN A 230 -23.63 -21.94 -19.79
CA GLN A 230 -24.23 -20.78 -20.46
C GLN A 230 -23.16 -19.74 -20.81
N LEU A 231 -23.03 -19.42 -22.10
CA LEU A 231 -22.12 -18.38 -22.57
C LEU A 231 -22.55 -16.99 -22.07
N THR A 232 -21.55 -16.17 -21.76
CA THR A 232 -21.73 -14.74 -21.47
C THR A 232 -21.44 -13.93 -22.73
N GLU A 233 -22.40 -13.12 -23.17
CA GLU A 233 -22.34 -12.46 -24.48
C GLU A 233 -22.83 -11.00 -24.41
N ILE A 234 -22.22 -10.13 -25.21
CA ILE A 234 -22.72 -8.77 -25.50
C ILE A 234 -22.90 -8.64 -27.02
N TYR A 235 -24.07 -8.18 -27.46
CA TYR A 235 -24.35 -7.88 -28.85
C TYR A 235 -24.26 -6.36 -29.09
N PHE A 236 -23.47 -5.96 -30.09
CA PHE A 236 -23.31 -4.55 -30.48
C PHE A 236 -24.29 -4.12 -31.58
N TYR A 237 -25.30 -4.94 -31.86
CA TYR A 237 -26.37 -4.71 -32.83
C TYR A 237 -27.67 -5.32 -32.29
N GLU A 238 -28.82 -4.89 -32.82
CA GLU A 238 -30.12 -5.49 -32.49
C GLU A 238 -30.22 -6.87 -33.15
N ASP A 239 -30.46 -7.92 -32.35
CA ASP A 239 -30.59 -9.30 -32.81
C ASP A 239 -31.59 -10.08 -31.94
N GLU A 240 -32.37 -10.99 -32.53
CA GLU A 240 -33.35 -11.81 -31.80
C GLU A 240 -32.67 -12.86 -30.89
N HIS A 241 -31.45 -13.30 -31.23
CA HIS A 241 -30.60 -14.17 -30.40
C HIS A 241 -29.99 -13.45 -29.19
N ALA A 242 -30.14 -12.12 -29.08
CA ALA A 242 -29.77 -11.37 -27.87
C ALA A 242 -30.73 -11.62 -26.68
N THR A 243 -31.70 -12.52 -26.84
CA THR A 243 -32.63 -12.96 -25.78
C THR A 243 -32.09 -14.21 -25.06
N ASN A 244 -32.18 -14.28 -23.72
CA ASN A 244 -31.67 -15.37 -22.86
C ASN A 244 -30.13 -15.56 -22.80
N VAL A 245 -29.34 -14.54 -23.12
CA VAL A 245 -27.89 -14.55 -22.87
C VAL A 245 -27.58 -14.30 -21.39
N ASN A 246 -26.46 -14.79 -20.87
CA ASN A 246 -25.96 -14.39 -19.55
C ASN A 246 -25.42 -12.95 -19.66
N PRO A 247 -26.06 -11.91 -19.09
CA PRO A 247 -25.54 -10.56 -19.18
C PRO A 247 -24.35 -10.41 -18.23
N PRO A 248 -23.25 -9.75 -18.64
CA PRO A 248 -22.14 -9.50 -17.73
C PRO A 248 -22.50 -8.45 -16.67
N GLY A 249 -21.81 -8.51 -15.52
CA GLY A 249 -22.01 -7.58 -14.41
C GLY A 249 -23.14 -7.96 -13.46
N ASP A 250 -23.62 -9.21 -13.50
CA ASP A 250 -24.75 -9.71 -12.68
C ASP A 250 -24.36 -10.15 -11.26
N ASP A 251 -23.13 -9.87 -10.83
CA ASP A 251 -22.63 -10.13 -9.47
C ASP A 251 -21.95 -8.89 -8.85
N PRO A 252 -22.69 -7.82 -8.53
CA PRO A 252 -22.13 -6.70 -7.80
C PRO A 252 -21.61 -7.13 -6.42
N LYS A 253 -20.40 -6.69 -6.07
CA LYS A 253 -19.73 -6.98 -4.79
C LYS A 253 -19.14 -5.72 -4.20
N GLU A 254 -19.43 -5.46 -2.93
CA GLU A 254 -18.75 -4.43 -2.17
C GLU A 254 -17.35 -4.94 -1.77
N VAL A 255 -16.30 -4.28 -2.26
CA VAL A 255 -14.91 -4.69 -2.04
C VAL A 255 -14.08 -3.54 -1.47
N ALA A 256 -12.99 -3.88 -0.78
CA ALA A 256 -11.98 -2.91 -0.41
C ALA A 256 -11.12 -2.57 -1.62
N ILE A 257 -10.96 -1.28 -1.91
CA ILE A 257 -10.13 -0.75 -2.99
C ILE A 257 -9.08 0.15 -2.35
N HIS A 258 -7.83 -0.29 -2.39
CA HIS A 258 -6.72 0.29 -1.64
C HIS A 258 -6.04 1.43 -2.42
N ASP A 259 -5.72 2.52 -1.74
CA ASP A 259 -4.85 3.58 -2.24
C ASP A 259 -3.44 3.00 -2.51
N GLY A 260 -3.00 3.12 -3.76
CA GLY A 260 -1.72 2.64 -4.25
C GLY A 260 -0.56 3.62 -4.08
N TRP A 261 -0.77 4.87 -3.66
CA TRP A 261 0.27 5.92 -3.69
C TRP A 261 1.49 5.58 -2.84
N SER A 262 1.28 4.99 -1.66
CA SER A 262 2.36 4.58 -0.76
C SER A 262 3.24 3.47 -1.35
N ARG A 263 2.69 2.69 -2.30
CA ARG A 263 3.31 1.51 -2.93
C ARG A 263 3.53 1.69 -4.43
N LYS A 264 3.42 2.92 -4.95
CA LYS A 264 3.41 3.19 -6.40
C LYS A 264 4.62 2.63 -7.14
N ASP A 265 5.77 2.58 -6.48
CA ASP A 265 7.05 2.11 -7.03
C ASP A 265 7.26 0.58 -6.85
N GLU A 266 6.36 -0.11 -6.14
CA GLU A 266 6.39 -1.57 -5.98
C GLU A 266 5.65 -2.29 -7.11
N PHE A 267 4.63 -1.64 -7.69
CA PHE A 267 3.80 -2.24 -8.72
C PHE A 267 4.55 -2.33 -10.06
N SER A 268 4.49 -3.50 -10.67
CA SER A 268 5.12 -3.79 -11.96
C SER A 268 4.18 -4.66 -12.79
N GLU A 269 4.16 -4.39 -14.09
CA GLU A 269 3.40 -5.09 -15.11
C GLU A 269 3.80 -6.57 -15.19
N ASP A 270 5.03 -6.93 -14.86
CA ASP A 270 5.52 -8.32 -14.91
C ASP A 270 5.09 -9.16 -13.70
N VAL A 271 4.74 -8.53 -12.57
CA VAL A 271 4.37 -9.23 -11.32
C VAL A 271 2.91 -8.99 -10.94
N HIS A 272 2.48 -7.74 -10.93
CA HIS A 272 1.18 -7.29 -10.46
C HIS A 272 0.18 -7.09 -11.61
N GLY A 273 0.65 -7.10 -12.86
CA GLY A 273 -0.16 -6.85 -14.05
C GLY A 273 -0.42 -5.37 -14.34
N PHE A 274 0.01 -4.47 -13.46
CA PHE A 274 -0.05 -3.03 -13.67
C PHE A 274 1.10 -2.30 -13.00
N SER A 275 1.31 -1.04 -13.38
CA SER A 275 2.28 -0.14 -12.76
C SER A 275 1.85 1.32 -12.90
N PHE A 276 2.44 2.19 -12.07
CA PHE A 276 2.27 3.64 -12.14
C PHE A 276 3.51 4.29 -12.75
N HIS A 277 3.32 5.32 -13.59
CA HIS A 277 4.42 6.11 -14.14
C HIS A 277 4.08 7.59 -14.29
N GLU A 278 5.10 8.43 -14.09
CA GLU A 278 5.09 9.81 -14.58
C GLU A 278 5.27 9.80 -16.10
N PHE A 279 4.34 10.42 -16.82
CA PHE A 279 4.33 10.50 -18.27
C PHE A 279 3.83 11.88 -18.73
N LYS A 280 4.76 12.83 -18.79
CA LYS A 280 4.51 14.19 -19.28
C LYS A 280 4.53 14.21 -20.80
N SER A 281 3.39 14.51 -21.40
CA SER A 281 3.25 14.60 -22.86
C SER A 281 3.43 16.03 -23.34
N THR A 282 3.91 16.17 -24.57
CA THR A 282 3.95 17.47 -25.25
C THR A 282 2.69 17.72 -26.11
N TYR A 283 1.78 16.75 -26.15
CA TYR A 283 0.53 16.83 -26.90
C TYR A 283 -0.40 17.94 -26.34
N PRO A 284 -0.95 18.83 -27.18
CA PRO A 284 -1.78 19.93 -26.71
C PRO A 284 -3.10 19.48 -26.08
N GLN A 285 -3.44 20.09 -24.94
CA GLN A 285 -4.59 19.71 -24.11
C GLN A 285 -5.95 19.91 -24.80
N ASP A 286 -6.04 20.80 -25.79
CA ASP A 286 -7.26 21.10 -26.55
C ASP A 286 -7.40 20.27 -27.83
N ALA A 287 -6.43 19.39 -28.13
CA ALA A 287 -6.34 18.67 -29.40
C ALA A 287 -6.94 17.25 -29.37
N TRP A 288 -7.38 16.74 -28.22
CA TRP A 288 -7.84 15.35 -28.03
C TRP A 288 -9.06 14.95 -28.87
N ALA A 289 -9.79 15.88 -29.45
CA ALA A 289 -10.96 15.59 -30.29
C ALA A 289 -10.61 15.14 -31.73
N ASP A 290 -9.35 15.29 -32.17
CA ASP A 290 -8.89 14.94 -33.52
C ASP A 290 -8.09 13.62 -33.50
N ASP A 291 -8.78 12.52 -33.79
CA ASP A 291 -8.21 11.17 -33.81
C ASP A 291 -6.98 11.05 -34.74
N ALA A 292 -7.00 11.71 -35.90
CA ALA A 292 -5.88 11.67 -36.85
C ALA A 292 -4.65 12.39 -36.27
N ARG A 293 -4.88 13.49 -35.55
CA ARG A 293 -3.82 14.21 -34.83
C ARG A 293 -3.27 13.41 -33.65
N VAL A 294 -4.12 12.74 -32.88
CA VAL A 294 -3.69 11.81 -31.80
C VAL A 294 -2.76 10.74 -32.37
N GLN A 295 -3.15 10.10 -33.47
CA GLN A 295 -2.33 9.09 -34.15
C GLN A 295 -1.00 9.65 -34.64
N LYS A 296 -0.99 10.86 -35.20
CA LYS A 296 0.22 11.46 -35.78
C LYS A 296 1.19 12.00 -34.73
N GLN A 297 0.70 12.52 -33.60
CA GLN A 297 1.52 13.29 -32.65
C GLN A 297 1.67 12.59 -31.29
N PHE A 298 0.63 11.93 -30.77
CA PHE A 298 0.69 11.31 -29.44
C PHE A 298 1.14 9.86 -29.47
N TYR A 299 0.76 9.07 -30.49
CA TYR A 299 1.19 7.67 -30.58
C TYR A 299 2.73 7.51 -30.59
N PRO A 300 3.52 8.36 -31.29
CA PRO A 300 4.98 8.28 -31.22
C PRO A 300 5.53 8.49 -29.80
N GLU A 301 4.94 9.39 -29.01
CA GLU A 301 5.34 9.61 -27.61
C GLU A 301 5.10 8.35 -26.77
N VAL A 302 3.96 7.69 -26.95
CA VAL A 302 3.61 6.44 -26.26
C VAL A 302 4.55 5.30 -26.63
N VAL A 303 4.89 5.16 -27.92
CA VAL A 303 5.82 4.14 -28.41
C VAL A 303 7.19 4.28 -27.74
N GLU A 304 7.76 5.49 -27.76
CA GLU A 304 9.09 5.71 -27.17
C GLU A 304 9.06 5.59 -25.64
N PHE A 305 7.98 6.05 -25.00
CA PHE A 305 7.76 5.85 -23.57
C PHE A 305 7.76 4.36 -23.20
N LEU A 306 6.95 3.54 -23.87
CA LEU A 306 6.89 2.10 -23.59
C LEU A 306 8.22 1.39 -23.88
N LYS A 307 8.88 1.69 -25.01
CA LYS A 307 10.21 1.10 -25.30
C LYS A 307 11.21 1.37 -24.19
N LYS A 308 11.22 2.58 -23.62
CA LYS A 308 12.08 2.96 -22.50
C LYS A 308 11.67 2.29 -21.18
N THR A 309 10.37 2.29 -20.88
CA THR A 309 9.84 1.91 -19.57
C THR A 309 9.83 0.40 -19.38
N ILE A 310 9.37 -0.36 -20.37
CA ILE A 310 9.23 -1.81 -20.27
C ILE A 310 10.28 -2.58 -21.08
N GLY A 311 11.13 -1.90 -21.86
CA GLY A 311 12.21 -2.54 -22.62
C GLY A 311 11.77 -3.23 -23.90
N ALA A 312 10.61 -2.86 -24.46
CA ALA A 312 10.15 -3.39 -25.74
C ALA A 312 11.07 -2.96 -26.89
N LYS A 313 11.32 -3.84 -27.86
CA LYS A 313 12.06 -3.50 -29.09
C LYS A 313 11.17 -2.83 -30.13
N ARG A 314 9.91 -3.27 -30.19
CA ARG A 314 8.88 -2.72 -31.07
C ARG A 314 7.58 -2.57 -30.30
N VAL A 315 6.89 -1.46 -30.53
CA VAL A 315 5.54 -1.21 -30.01
C VAL A 315 4.65 -0.82 -31.18
N LEU A 316 3.52 -1.52 -31.32
CA LEU A 316 2.45 -1.17 -32.24
C LEU A 316 1.30 -0.55 -31.43
N VAL A 317 0.95 0.70 -31.72
CA VAL A 317 -0.32 1.28 -31.27
C VAL A 317 -1.36 0.99 -32.35
N PHE A 318 -2.47 0.35 -31.99
CA PHE A 318 -3.48 -0.06 -32.97
C PHE A 318 -4.87 0.54 -32.74
N ASP A 319 -5.12 1.12 -31.56
CA ASP A 319 -6.39 1.76 -31.24
C ASP A 319 -6.25 2.67 -30.01
N HIS A 320 -7.21 3.59 -29.83
CA HIS A 320 -7.37 4.36 -28.60
C HIS A 320 -8.84 4.59 -28.25
N THR A 321 -9.11 4.84 -26.98
CA THR A 321 -10.42 5.27 -26.50
C THR A 321 -10.29 6.49 -25.61
N ILE A 322 -10.98 7.57 -25.97
CA ILE A 322 -11.10 8.80 -25.20
C ILE A 322 -12.47 8.81 -24.53
N ARG A 323 -12.48 9.15 -23.25
CA ARG A 323 -13.67 9.21 -22.42
C ARG A 323 -13.81 10.64 -21.94
N THR A 324 -14.91 11.29 -22.29
CA THR A 324 -15.25 12.68 -21.92
C THR A 324 -16.75 12.80 -21.70
N LYS A 325 -17.17 13.88 -21.02
CA LYS A 325 -18.60 14.17 -20.76
C LYS A 325 -19.45 14.21 -22.03
N ALA A 326 -18.89 14.71 -23.14
CA ALA A 326 -19.59 14.78 -24.43
C ALA A 326 -19.98 13.41 -25.00
N ASN A 327 -19.37 12.32 -24.51
CA ASN A 327 -19.51 10.97 -25.05
C ASN A 327 -20.37 10.04 -24.21
N GLU A 328 -20.84 10.47 -23.04
CA GLU A 328 -21.69 9.65 -22.16
C GLU A 328 -23.07 9.34 -22.76
N ALA A 329 -23.57 10.21 -23.64
CA ALA A 329 -24.89 10.05 -24.26
C ALA A 329 -24.91 9.10 -25.48
N LYS A 330 -23.75 8.60 -25.93
CA LYS A 330 -23.66 7.74 -27.13
C LYS A 330 -24.01 6.30 -26.76
N LYS A 331 -24.94 5.68 -27.52
CA LYS A 331 -25.38 4.29 -27.28
C LYS A 331 -24.27 3.30 -27.67
N LEU A 332 -24.21 2.17 -26.97
CA LEU A 332 -23.27 1.08 -27.27
C LEU A 332 -23.41 0.53 -28.69
N THR A 333 -24.62 0.59 -29.26
CA THR A 333 -24.96 0.16 -30.63
C THR A 333 -24.60 1.16 -31.72
N ASP A 334 -24.05 2.33 -31.36
CA ASP A 334 -23.58 3.31 -32.33
C ASP A 334 -22.19 2.92 -32.85
N GLU A 335 -22.17 2.13 -33.93
CA GLU A 335 -20.96 1.63 -34.57
C GLU A 335 -20.02 2.75 -35.09
N LYS A 336 -20.50 3.99 -35.20
CA LYS A 336 -19.69 5.14 -35.67
C LYS A 336 -18.88 5.83 -34.56
N ALA A 337 -19.12 5.47 -33.29
CA ALA A 337 -18.51 6.09 -32.11
C ALA A 337 -17.52 5.14 -31.40
N THR A 338 -16.57 4.56 -32.14
CA THR A 338 -15.64 3.54 -31.60
C THR A 338 -14.62 4.10 -30.63
N SER A 339 -14.10 5.31 -30.86
CA SER A 339 -13.05 5.94 -30.05
C SER A 339 -13.58 6.68 -28.81
N GLN A 340 -14.89 6.79 -28.63
CA GLN A 340 -15.50 7.74 -27.69
C GLN A 340 -16.59 7.11 -26.82
N ARG A 341 -16.24 6.64 -25.61
CA ARG A 341 -17.12 5.80 -24.76
C ARG A 341 -17.12 6.18 -23.27
N ALA A 342 -18.26 6.03 -22.59
CA ALA A 342 -18.39 6.19 -21.15
C ALA A 342 -17.52 5.17 -20.36
N PRO A 343 -16.95 5.55 -19.19
CA PRO A 343 -16.20 4.64 -18.31
C PRO A 343 -16.85 3.27 -18.12
N VAL A 344 -16.10 2.19 -18.36
CA VAL A 344 -16.60 0.81 -18.18
C VAL A 344 -16.57 0.47 -16.70
N ARG A 345 -17.75 0.14 -16.14
CA ARG A 345 -17.94 -0.28 -14.74
C ARG A 345 -18.12 -1.79 -14.59
N LEU A 346 -17.54 -2.56 -15.50
CA LEU A 346 -17.58 -4.02 -15.51
C LEU A 346 -16.17 -4.53 -15.20
N VAL A 347 -16.04 -5.46 -14.26
CA VAL A 347 -14.74 -6.11 -14.01
C VAL A 347 -14.39 -7.00 -15.20
N HIS A 348 -13.30 -6.66 -15.89
CA HIS A 348 -12.88 -7.36 -17.10
C HIS A 348 -11.36 -7.30 -17.33
N CYS A 349 -10.90 -8.11 -18.28
CA CYS A 349 -9.62 -7.95 -18.96
C CYS A 349 -9.87 -7.97 -20.48
N ASP A 350 -9.16 -7.13 -21.23
CA ASP A 350 -9.46 -6.89 -22.66
C ASP A 350 -9.20 -8.07 -23.58
N TYR A 351 -8.37 -9.03 -23.17
CA TYR A 351 -7.97 -10.15 -24.01
C TYR A 351 -8.02 -11.48 -23.27
N THR A 352 -8.22 -12.53 -24.05
CA THR A 352 -8.11 -13.92 -23.64
C THR A 352 -6.78 -14.51 -24.11
N ALA A 353 -6.46 -15.72 -23.66
CA ALA A 353 -5.28 -16.44 -24.15
C ALA A 353 -5.35 -16.67 -25.67
N GLU A 354 -6.55 -16.76 -26.24
CA GLU A 354 -6.80 -16.97 -27.66
C GLU A 354 -6.92 -15.65 -28.44
N SER A 355 -7.57 -14.63 -27.87
CA SER A 355 -7.81 -13.38 -28.59
C SER A 355 -6.56 -12.51 -28.72
N GLY A 356 -5.61 -12.60 -27.79
CA GLY A 356 -4.31 -11.91 -27.88
C GLY A 356 -3.52 -12.26 -29.15
N PRO A 357 -3.11 -13.54 -29.34
CA PRO A 357 -2.40 -13.98 -30.55
C PRO A 357 -3.21 -13.78 -31.83
N LEU A 358 -4.53 -13.99 -31.77
CA LEU A 358 -5.41 -13.74 -32.91
C LEU A 358 -5.37 -12.26 -33.32
N ARG A 359 -5.32 -11.34 -32.36
CA ARG A 359 -5.23 -9.91 -32.64
C ARG A 359 -3.92 -9.52 -33.31
N VAL A 360 -2.80 -10.16 -32.95
CA VAL A 360 -1.53 -10.00 -33.68
C VAL A 360 -1.68 -10.44 -35.14
N LYS A 361 -2.27 -11.61 -35.38
CA LYS A 361 -2.52 -12.14 -36.74
C LYS A 361 -3.43 -11.24 -37.58
N GLN A 362 -4.42 -10.61 -36.95
CA GLN A 362 -5.32 -9.67 -37.63
C GLN A 362 -4.62 -8.36 -38.02
N LEU A 363 -3.73 -7.85 -37.16
CA LEU A 363 -3.10 -6.54 -37.36
C LEU A 363 -1.84 -6.63 -38.22
N LEU A 364 -1.11 -7.75 -38.14
CA LEU A 364 0.21 -7.94 -38.76
C LEU A 364 0.29 -9.32 -39.47
N PRO A 365 -0.61 -9.62 -40.42
CA PRO A 365 -0.76 -10.98 -40.98
C PRO A 365 0.53 -11.52 -41.62
N ASP A 366 1.34 -10.67 -42.24
CA ASP A 366 2.53 -11.08 -42.98
C ASP A 366 3.72 -11.47 -42.09
N GLU A 367 3.72 -11.07 -40.82
CA GLU A 367 4.84 -11.25 -39.89
C GLU A 367 4.41 -11.87 -38.54
N ALA A 368 3.12 -12.15 -38.35
CA ALA A 368 2.56 -12.58 -37.09
C ALA A 368 3.22 -13.84 -36.52
N ASP A 369 3.48 -14.86 -37.35
CA ASP A 369 4.10 -16.11 -36.87
C ASP A 369 5.51 -15.88 -36.33
N THR A 370 6.30 -14.99 -36.96
CA THR A 370 7.63 -14.60 -36.49
C THR A 370 7.55 -13.82 -35.18
N LEU A 371 6.61 -12.88 -35.07
CA LEU A 371 6.43 -12.06 -33.87
C LEU A 371 5.92 -12.88 -32.68
N LEU A 372 4.98 -13.80 -32.92
CA LEU A 372 4.41 -14.69 -31.91
C LEU A 372 5.37 -15.80 -31.46
N ALA A 373 6.46 -16.05 -32.20
CA ALA A 373 7.55 -16.92 -31.75
C ALA A 373 8.43 -16.27 -30.67
N SER A 374 8.29 -14.95 -30.45
CA SER A 374 8.98 -14.20 -29.40
C SER A 374 7.99 -13.75 -28.31
N ARG A 375 8.49 -13.16 -27.22
CA ARG A 375 7.63 -12.61 -26.18
C ARG A 375 6.82 -11.43 -26.73
N VAL A 376 5.51 -11.49 -26.53
CA VAL A 376 4.52 -10.47 -26.88
C VAL A 376 3.66 -10.13 -25.66
N ALA A 377 3.53 -8.84 -25.37
CA ALA A 377 2.63 -8.34 -24.32
C ALA A 377 1.71 -7.25 -24.87
N PHE A 378 0.46 -7.22 -24.40
CA PHE A 378 -0.46 -6.13 -24.71
C PHE A 378 -0.50 -5.22 -23.49
N ILE A 379 -0.18 -3.95 -23.72
CA ILE A 379 -0.09 -2.94 -22.66
C ILE A 379 -1.02 -1.80 -23.04
N ASN A 380 -2.06 -1.59 -22.23
CA ASN A 380 -2.85 -0.39 -22.34
C ASN A 380 -2.18 0.71 -21.51
N VAL A 381 -2.01 1.89 -22.11
CA VAL A 381 -1.58 3.09 -21.41
C VAL A 381 -2.82 3.90 -21.06
N TRP A 382 -3.22 3.85 -19.79
CA TRP A 382 -4.33 4.64 -19.29
C TRP A 382 -3.81 5.96 -18.71
N LYS A 383 -4.32 7.09 -19.21
CA LYS A 383 -3.85 8.42 -18.86
C LYS A 383 -5.04 9.36 -18.59
N PRO A 384 -5.05 10.08 -17.45
CA PRO A 384 -6.00 11.16 -17.26
C PRO A 384 -5.78 12.31 -18.24
N LEU A 385 -6.86 12.90 -18.75
CA LEU A 385 -6.81 14.16 -19.50
C LEU A 385 -7.08 15.35 -18.57
N ALA A 386 -7.76 15.14 -17.45
CA ALA A 386 -7.92 16.10 -16.37
C ALA A 386 -7.62 15.41 -15.02
N LYS A 387 -7.61 16.16 -13.92
CA LYS A 387 -7.53 15.55 -12.59
C LYS A 387 -8.73 14.62 -12.38
N VAL A 388 -8.48 13.40 -11.93
CA VAL A 388 -9.52 12.38 -11.72
C VAL A 388 -10.15 12.55 -10.35
N GLU A 389 -11.37 13.09 -10.31
CA GLU A 389 -12.10 13.34 -9.05
C GLU A 389 -13.35 12.46 -8.90
N GLU A 390 -13.79 11.80 -9.97
CA GLU A 390 -14.82 10.76 -9.95
C GLU A 390 -14.45 9.59 -10.86
N LEU A 391 -15.13 8.46 -10.64
CA LEU A 391 -15.01 7.23 -11.42
C LEU A 391 -13.57 6.77 -11.69
N PRO A 392 -12.63 6.77 -10.71
CA PRO A 392 -11.25 6.38 -10.95
C PRO A 392 -11.14 4.95 -11.47
N LEU A 393 -10.01 4.66 -12.13
CA LEU A 393 -9.66 3.31 -12.55
C LEU A 393 -9.09 2.53 -11.36
N THR A 394 -9.55 1.29 -11.16
CA THR A 394 -8.96 0.34 -10.23
C THR A 394 -8.50 -0.93 -10.96
N MET A 395 -7.46 -1.55 -10.43
CA MET A 395 -6.82 -2.75 -10.97
C MET A 395 -6.74 -3.82 -9.88
N CYS A 396 -7.02 -5.06 -10.26
CA CYS A 396 -6.81 -6.23 -9.43
C CYS A 396 -5.36 -6.68 -9.55
N ASP A 397 -4.68 -6.83 -8.42
CA ASP A 397 -3.34 -7.40 -8.35
C ASP A 397 -3.37 -8.86 -8.84
N VAL A 398 -2.63 -9.14 -9.91
CA VAL A 398 -2.56 -10.48 -10.52
C VAL A 398 -2.05 -11.54 -9.54
N THR A 399 -1.25 -11.17 -8.54
CA THR A 399 -0.81 -12.11 -7.49
C THR A 399 -1.94 -12.59 -6.58
N SER A 400 -3.12 -11.96 -6.68
CA SER A 400 -4.32 -12.26 -5.90
C SER A 400 -5.50 -12.76 -6.75
N SER A 401 -5.35 -12.84 -8.08
CA SER A 401 -6.38 -13.27 -9.03
C SER A 401 -5.84 -14.39 -9.91
N PRO A 402 -5.87 -15.65 -9.44
CA PRO A 402 -5.37 -16.77 -10.21
C PRO A 402 -6.17 -17.00 -11.51
N PRO A 403 -5.59 -17.69 -12.51
CA PRO A 403 -6.20 -17.84 -13.85
C PRO A 403 -7.62 -18.42 -13.84
N GLU A 404 -7.95 -19.29 -12.88
CA GLU A 404 -9.27 -19.87 -12.68
C GLU A 404 -10.36 -18.87 -12.32
N ASP A 405 -10.01 -17.64 -11.94
CA ASP A 405 -11.00 -16.59 -11.71
C ASP A 405 -11.50 -15.99 -13.02
N PHE A 406 -10.79 -16.17 -14.13
CA PHE A 406 -11.14 -15.60 -15.43
C PHE A 406 -12.01 -16.55 -16.27
N PHE A 407 -12.95 -15.99 -17.03
CA PHE A 407 -13.77 -16.72 -18.01
C PHE A 407 -14.22 -15.82 -19.16
N LYS A 408 -14.59 -16.44 -20.29
CA LYS A 408 -14.78 -15.71 -21.54
C LYS A 408 -16.08 -14.92 -21.59
N LEU A 409 -15.98 -13.70 -22.09
CA LEU A 409 -17.06 -12.89 -22.62
C LEU A 409 -16.95 -12.84 -24.14
N PHE A 410 -18.01 -13.20 -24.83
CA PHE A 410 -18.09 -13.10 -26.29
C PHE A 410 -18.72 -11.77 -26.70
N LEU A 411 -17.95 -10.97 -27.45
CA LEU A 411 -18.38 -9.70 -28.02
C LEU A 411 -18.88 -9.94 -29.45
N ARG A 412 -20.19 -9.91 -29.66
CA ARG A 412 -20.83 -10.19 -30.95
C ARG A 412 -20.95 -8.90 -31.76
N TYR A 413 -20.18 -8.83 -32.85
CA TYR A 413 -20.33 -7.84 -33.92
C TYR A 413 -20.98 -8.52 -35.13
N ARG A 414 -21.49 -7.74 -36.09
CA ARG A 414 -22.14 -8.28 -37.30
C ARG A 414 -21.20 -9.11 -38.16
N ASP A 415 -19.92 -8.76 -38.17
CA ASP A 415 -18.89 -9.30 -39.06
C ASP A 415 -17.88 -10.20 -38.32
N ARG A 416 -17.86 -10.18 -36.98
CA ARG A 416 -16.88 -10.94 -36.19
C ARG A 416 -17.36 -11.18 -34.75
N THR A 417 -16.72 -12.14 -34.09
CA THR A 417 -16.80 -12.32 -32.64
C THR A 417 -15.46 -11.94 -32.01
N GLY A 418 -15.48 -11.04 -31.02
CA GLY A 418 -14.35 -10.76 -30.13
C GLY A 418 -14.45 -11.53 -28.82
N GLU A 419 -13.34 -11.63 -28.09
CA GLU A 419 -13.32 -12.26 -26.76
C GLU A 419 -12.53 -11.40 -25.78
N ASN A 420 -13.15 -11.16 -24.62
CA ASN A 420 -12.54 -10.57 -23.43
C ASN A 420 -12.64 -11.57 -22.27
N TYR A 421 -11.89 -11.36 -21.19
CA TYR A 421 -12.17 -12.04 -19.93
C TYR A 421 -13.07 -11.21 -19.01
N LEU A 422 -13.92 -11.91 -18.28
CA LEU A 422 -14.58 -11.47 -17.06
C LEU A 422 -13.95 -12.18 -15.87
N MET A 423 -14.26 -11.71 -14.67
CA MET A 423 -13.79 -12.33 -13.44
C MET A 423 -14.96 -12.83 -12.58
N ARG A 424 -14.77 -14.02 -12.00
CA ARG A 424 -15.53 -14.52 -10.85
C ARG A 424 -15.12 -13.72 -9.62
N TYR A 425 -16.01 -13.58 -8.63
CA TYR A 425 -15.63 -12.93 -7.37
C TYR A 425 -14.79 -13.87 -6.49
N SER A 426 -13.80 -13.30 -5.80
CA SER A 426 -13.03 -13.95 -4.74
C SER A 426 -12.71 -12.95 -3.64
N ASP A 427 -12.84 -13.37 -2.37
CA ASP A 427 -12.41 -12.57 -1.20
C ASP A 427 -10.88 -12.35 -1.17
N ALA A 428 -10.12 -13.13 -1.94
CA ALA A 428 -8.67 -12.98 -2.05
C ALA A 428 -8.25 -11.78 -2.91
N HIS A 429 -9.14 -11.29 -3.79
CA HIS A 429 -8.82 -10.21 -4.72
C HIS A 429 -8.38 -8.93 -4.00
N LYS A 430 -7.21 -8.44 -4.38
CA LYS A 430 -6.68 -7.16 -3.91
C LYS A 430 -6.81 -6.11 -4.99
N TRP A 431 -7.62 -5.09 -4.74
CA TRP A 431 -7.86 -3.99 -5.67
C TRP A 431 -7.06 -2.76 -5.25
N TYR A 432 -6.43 -2.12 -6.23
CA TYR A 432 -5.66 -0.90 -6.03
C TYR A 432 -6.14 0.20 -6.97
N TYR A 433 -6.09 1.44 -6.50
CA TYR A 433 -6.34 2.62 -7.31
C TYR A 433 -5.43 3.77 -6.87
N PHE A 434 -5.30 4.80 -7.70
CA PHE A 434 -4.53 5.99 -7.39
C PHE A 434 -5.47 7.20 -7.36
N PRO A 435 -5.93 7.65 -6.17
CA PRO A 435 -6.88 8.76 -6.08
C PRO A 435 -6.26 10.05 -6.61
N ASN A 436 -7.06 10.90 -7.26
CA ASN A 436 -6.66 12.24 -7.71
C ASN A 436 -5.52 12.29 -8.74
N MET A 437 -5.31 11.24 -9.55
CA MET A 437 -4.30 11.26 -10.62
C MET A 437 -4.45 12.47 -11.55
N THR A 438 -3.32 12.98 -12.02
CA THR A 438 -3.23 14.18 -12.87
C THR A 438 -2.85 13.85 -14.32
N PRO A 439 -3.00 14.81 -15.25
CA PRO A 439 -2.60 14.60 -16.65
C PRO A 439 -1.11 14.42 -16.89
N ASP A 440 -0.25 14.49 -15.87
CA ASP A 440 1.18 14.18 -16.00
C ASP A 440 1.50 12.71 -15.70
N GLN A 441 0.48 11.91 -15.40
CA GLN A 441 0.63 10.55 -14.90
C GLN A 441 -0.05 9.54 -15.83
N CYS A 442 0.33 8.26 -15.72
CA CYS A 442 -0.35 7.16 -16.40
C CYS A 442 -0.23 5.85 -15.61
N ILE A 443 -1.11 4.92 -15.94
CA ILE A 443 -1.08 3.53 -15.48
C ILE A 443 -0.83 2.66 -16.71
N LEU A 444 0.11 1.72 -16.59
CA LEU A 444 0.27 0.66 -17.57
C LEU A 444 -0.54 -0.55 -17.11
N LEU A 445 -1.39 -1.08 -17.98
CA LEU A 445 -2.23 -2.26 -17.73
C LEU A 445 -1.80 -3.37 -18.67
N LYS A 446 -1.38 -4.50 -18.14
CA LYS A 446 -1.04 -5.67 -18.94
C LYS A 446 -2.27 -6.53 -19.17
N THR A 447 -2.83 -6.42 -20.36
CA THR A 447 -4.07 -7.08 -20.75
C THR A 447 -3.85 -8.41 -21.47
N TYR A 448 -2.62 -8.70 -21.89
CA TYR A 448 -2.18 -10.02 -22.37
C TYR A 448 -0.66 -10.17 -22.22
N GLU A 449 -0.20 -11.39 -21.96
CA GLU A 449 1.22 -11.77 -22.03
C GLU A 449 1.37 -13.23 -22.45
N SER A 450 2.32 -13.42 -23.38
CA SER A 450 2.71 -14.72 -23.93
C SER A 450 3.59 -15.55 -22.99
N ASP A 451 4.41 -14.91 -22.16
CA ASP A 451 5.25 -15.58 -21.17
C ASP A 451 4.45 -15.89 -19.90
N GLU A 452 4.11 -17.17 -19.72
CA GLU A 452 3.28 -17.61 -18.59
C GLU A 452 3.94 -17.49 -17.22
N THR A 453 5.25 -17.19 -17.16
CA THR A 453 5.96 -16.93 -15.91
C THR A 453 5.73 -15.52 -15.36
N LYS A 454 5.03 -14.66 -16.13
CA LYS A 454 4.73 -13.27 -15.79
C LYS A 454 3.24 -13.08 -15.59
N ALA A 455 2.86 -11.96 -14.97
CA ALA A 455 1.45 -11.57 -14.90
C ALA A 455 0.84 -11.47 -16.30
N ARG A 456 -0.31 -12.11 -16.53
CA ARG A 456 -0.89 -12.26 -17.89
C ARG A 456 -2.09 -11.39 -18.17
N PHE A 457 -3.03 -11.32 -17.24
CA PHE A 457 -4.33 -10.71 -17.44
C PHE A 457 -4.67 -9.86 -16.22
N VAL A 458 -4.58 -8.53 -16.34
CA VAL A 458 -4.99 -7.64 -15.25
C VAL A 458 -6.49 -7.36 -15.32
N GLY A 459 -7.21 -7.75 -14.28
CA GLY A 459 -8.59 -7.34 -14.06
C GLY A 459 -8.66 -5.85 -13.74
N HIS A 460 -9.54 -5.10 -14.42
CA HIS A 460 -9.67 -3.67 -14.18
C HIS A 460 -11.11 -3.17 -14.44
N THR A 461 -11.45 -2.05 -13.82
CA THR A 461 -12.76 -1.40 -13.98
C THR A 461 -12.72 0.04 -13.46
N ALA A 462 -13.63 0.90 -13.92
CA ALA A 462 -13.96 2.12 -13.19
C ALA A 462 -14.89 1.79 -12.01
N PHE A 463 -14.82 2.57 -10.93
CA PHE A 463 -15.69 2.39 -9.76
C PHE A 463 -16.15 3.72 -9.17
N ALA A 464 -17.27 3.73 -8.43
CA ALA A 464 -17.74 4.93 -7.77
C ALA A 464 -16.94 5.16 -6.47
N ASP A 465 -16.02 6.12 -6.44
CA ASP A 465 -15.29 6.45 -5.22
C ASP A 465 -16.25 7.15 -4.24
N PRO A 466 -16.53 6.56 -3.05
CA PRO A 466 -17.45 7.16 -2.08
C PRO A 466 -16.94 8.48 -1.49
N THR A 467 -15.68 8.84 -1.74
CA THR A 467 -15.07 10.10 -1.31
C THR A 467 -15.18 11.22 -2.35
N SER A 468 -15.65 10.90 -3.57
CA SER A 468 -15.92 11.91 -4.61
C SER A 468 -16.95 12.93 -4.12
N LYS A 469 -16.69 14.21 -4.40
CA LYS A 469 -17.64 15.27 -4.09
C LYS A 469 -18.90 15.13 -4.97
N PRO A 470 -20.09 15.53 -4.49
CA PRO A 470 -21.32 15.49 -5.29
C PRO A 470 -21.25 16.29 -6.60
N ASP A 471 -20.39 17.30 -6.66
CA ASP A 471 -20.16 18.18 -7.81
C ASP A 471 -18.80 17.92 -8.50
N ALA A 472 -18.19 16.75 -8.27
CA ALA A 472 -16.92 16.38 -8.90
C ALA A 472 -17.01 16.49 -10.43
N PRO A 473 -15.99 17.05 -11.11
CA PRO A 473 -15.93 17.09 -12.56
C PRO A 473 -15.89 15.68 -13.16
N THR A 474 -16.60 15.50 -14.28
CA THR A 474 -16.62 14.23 -15.01
C THR A 474 -15.23 13.78 -15.42
N ARG A 475 -14.93 12.50 -15.19
CA ARG A 475 -13.62 11.93 -15.54
C ARG A 475 -13.34 12.03 -17.03
N GLU A 476 -12.26 12.72 -17.37
CA GLU A 476 -11.70 12.73 -18.72
C GLU A 476 -10.40 11.92 -18.77
N SER A 477 -10.33 10.94 -19.68
CA SER A 477 -9.19 10.02 -19.77
C SER A 477 -9.01 9.49 -21.20
N ILE A 478 -7.80 9.06 -21.52
CA ILE A 478 -7.47 8.32 -22.74
C ILE A 478 -6.86 6.97 -22.37
N GLU A 479 -7.24 5.95 -23.12
CA GLU A 479 -6.64 4.62 -23.06
C GLU A 479 -6.06 4.28 -24.42
N ILE A 480 -4.74 4.11 -24.49
CA ILE A 480 -4.02 3.75 -25.71
C ILE A 480 -3.74 2.25 -25.68
N ARG A 481 -4.20 1.51 -26.68
CA ARG A 481 -3.98 0.05 -26.75
C ARG A 481 -2.77 -0.25 -27.60
N THR A 482 -1.84 -1.00 -27.02
CA THR A 482 -0.56 -1.31 -27.67
C THR A 482 -0.20 -2.78 -27.62
N ILE A 483 0.63 -3.21 -28.57
CA ILE A 483 1.30 -4.50 -28.57
C ILE A 483 2.81 -4.25 -28.51
N ALA A 484 3.46 -4.79 -27.49
CA ALA A 484 4.89 -4.73 -27.27
C ALA A 484 5.54 -6.08 -27.65
N PHE A 485 6.62 -6.01 -28.43
CA PHE A 485 7.44 -7.16 -28.86
C PHE A 485 8.86 -7.01 -28.31
N PHE A 486 9.42 -8.08 -27.72
CA PHE A 486 10.66 -8.05 -26.95
C PHE A 486 11.85 -8.75 -27.61
#